data_AF-A0A1Z7WX47-F1
#
_entry.id   AF-A0A1Z7WX47-F1
#
_cell.length_a   1.000
_cell.length_b   1.000
_cell.length_c   1.000
_cell.angle_alpha   90.00
_cell.angle_beta   90.00
_cell.angle_gamma   90.00
#
_symmetry.space_group_name_H-M   'P 1'
#
loop_
_entity.id
_entity.type
_entity.pdbx_description
1 polymer ?
#
loop_
_entity_poly.entity_id
_entity_poly.type
_entity_poly.pdbx_seq_one_letter_code
_entity_poly.pdbx_strand_id
1 'polypeptide(L)'
;MISLRLIKSENVWPALKIGLIYATAGALWVLLSDKVLAYFTTDMQVLTQIQTYKGWTFIFVTAVLVFFLVHRKLIEIGKLNAQLQQRVNTLESFLPICANCKKIRKPDSDPKDMDSWDHMESYISERTSSQFSHGICPECKEELYGDVLRKK
;
A
#
# COMPACT_ATOMS: atom_id res chain seq x y z
N MET A 1 -17.66 17.22 -12.25
CA MET A 1 -16.46 18.08 -12.28
C MET A 1 -15.69 18.02 -10.94
N ILE A 2 -15.40 16.81 -10.42
CA ILE A 2 -14.87 16.60 -9.05
C ILE A 2 -13.52 15.82 -9.03
N SER A 3 -13.00 15.36 -10.18
CA SER A 3 -11.89 14.38 -10.18
C SER A 3 -10.47 14.95 -10.40
N LEU A 4 -10.30 16.25 -10.70
CA LEU A 4 -8.97 16.82 -11.01
C LEU A 4 -8.18 17.36 -9.80
N ARG A 5 -8.76 17.39 -8.59
CA ARG A 5 -8.06 17.88 -7.38
C ARG A 5 -7.38 16.79 -6.55
N LEU A 6 -7.63 15.51 -6.82
CA LEU A 6 -7.02 14.42 -6.05
C LEU A 6 -5.58 14.09 -6.48
N ILE A 7 -5.09 14.65 -7.59
CA ILE A 7 -3.71 14.46 -8.06
C ILE A 7 -2.77 15.57 -7.54
N LYS A 8 -3.27 16.49 -6.67
CA LYS A 8 -2.54 17.71 -6.29
C LYS A 8 -1.56 17.55 -5.12
N SER A 9 -1.38 16.37 -4.52
CA SER A 9 -0.42 16.23 -3.41
C SER A 9 0.35 14.92 -3.36
N GLU A 10 0.59 14.25 -4.48
CA GLU A 10 1.71 13.34 -4.54
C GLU A 10 2.95 14.17 -4.81
N ASN A 11 3.89 14.18 -3.86
CA ASN A 11 5.15 14.89 -3.94
C ASN A 11 5.80 14.61 -5.31
N VAL A 12 5.67 15.51 -6.28
CA VAL A 12 6.33 15.44 -7.59
C VAL A 12 7.82 15.77 -7.48
N TRP A 13 8.23 16.34 -6.34
CA TRP A 13 9.61 16.71 -6.03
C TRP A 13 10.63 15.56 -6.15
N PRO A 14 10.38 14.31 -5.71
CA PRO A 14 11.29 13.18 -5.94
C PRO A 14 11.38 12.79 -7.42
N ALA A 15 10.26 12.81 -8.15
CA ALA A 15 10.26 12.53 -9.59
C ALA A 15 11.04 13.61 -10.38
N LEU A 16 10.85 14.88 -10.02
CA LEU A 16 11.58 16.01 -10.57
C LEU A 16 13.08 15.91 -10.27
N LYS A 17 13.46 15.55 -9.03
CA LYS A 17 14.87 15.35 -8.63
C LYS A 17 15.54 14.25 -9.45
N ILE A 18 14.86 13.13 -9.65
CA ILE A 18 15.37 12.02 -10.49
C ILE A 18 15.58 12.50 -11.93
N GLY A 19 14.59 13.20 -12.50
CA GLY A 19 14.69 13.76 -13.84
C GLY A 19 15.82 14.79 -13.99
N LEU A 20 16.06 15.62 -12.98
CA LEU A 20 17.09 16.66 -12.99
C LEU A 20 18.50 16.07 -12.84
N ILE A 21 18.67 15.06 -11.99
CA ILE A 21 19.92 14.28 -11.88
C ILE A 21 20.22 13.59 -13.22
N TYR A 22 19.20 12.99 -13.84
CA TYR A 22 19.36 12.33 -15.13
C TYR A 22 19.73 13.31 -16.25
N ALA A 23 19.04 14.46 -16.34
CA ALA A 23 19.29 15.48 -17.34
C ALA A 23 20.69 16.10 -17.20
N THR A 24 21.14 16.37 -15.97
CA THR A 24 22.48 16.93 -15.70
C THR A 24 23.59 15.93 -15.97
N ALA A 25 23.45 14.69 -15.52
CA ALA A 25 24.41 13.62 -15.80
C ALA A 25 24.50 13.35 -17.31
N GLY A 26 23.36 13.33 -18.01
CA GLY A 26 23.32 13.11 -19.44
C GLY A 26 23.92 14.27 -20.24
N ALA A 27 23.58 15.52 -19.91
CA ALA A 27 24.16 16.70 -20.55
C ALA A 27 25.68 16.78 -20.33
N LEU A 28 26.15 16.49 -19.11
CA LEU A 28 27.57 16.45 -18.79
C LEU A 28 28.31 15.37 -19.59
N TRP A 29 27.72 14.18 -19.70
CA TRP A 29 28.28 13.07 -20.49
C TRP A 29 28.38 13.40 -21.97
N VAL A 30 27.32 13.98 -22.55
CA VAL A 30 27.29 14.37 -23.98
C VAL A 30 28.40 15.37 -24.28
N LEU A 31 28.49 16.46 -23.48
CA LEU A 31 29.49 17.52 -23.67
C LEU A 31 30.93 17.03 -23.45
N LEU A 32 31.17 16.23 -22.41
CA LEU A 32 32.50 15.68 -22.13
C LEU A 32 32.94 14.76 -23.27
N SER A 33 32.04 13.90 -23.73
CA SER A 33 32.33 12.95 -24.80
C SER A 33 32.54 13.63 -26.15
N ASP A 34 31.82 14.71 -26.47
CA ASP A 34 32.04 15.49 -27.70
C ASP A 34 33.42 16.18 -27.68
N LYS A 35 33.82 16.74 -26.53
CA LYS A 35 35.13 17.39 -26.38
C LYS A 35 36.30 16.41 -26.46
N VAL A 36 36.17 15.23 -25.85
CA VAL A 36 37.18 14.17 -25.95
C VAL A 36 37.36 13.73 -27.39
N LEU A 37 36.26 13.58 -28.14
CA LEU A 37 36.30 13.18 -29.53
C LEU A 37 36.94 14.23 -30.44
N ALA A 38 36.61 15.50 -30.23
CA ALA A 38 37.19 16.63 -30.96
C ALA A 38 38.69 16.80 -30.70
N TYR A 39 39.19 16.38 -29.53
CA TYR A 39 40.61 16.38 -29.20
C TYR A 39 41.38 15.21 -29.85
N PHE A 40 40.72 14.07 -30.07
CA PHE A 40 41.40 12.81 -30.41
C PHE A 40 41.52 12.52 -31.93
N THR A 41 40.65 13.06 -32.81
CA THR A 41 40.64 12.61 -34.22
C THR A 41 40.18 13.70 -35.20
N THR A 42 40.93 13.92 -36.29
CA THR A 42 40.66 14.94 -37.35
C THR A 42 40.08 14.34 -38.65
N ASP A 43 39.85 13.01 -38.70
CA ASP A 43 39.40 12.28 -39.90
C ASP A 43 37.87 12.19 -40.06
N MET A 44 37.35 12.69 -41.18
CA MET A 44 35.92 12.85 -41.52
C MET A 44 35.11 11.53 -41.55
N GLN A 45 35.72 10.39 -41.89
CA GLN A 45 35.05 9.08 -41.95
C GLN A 45 35.01 8.34 -40.60
N VAL A 46 35.96 8.63 -39.71
CA VAL A 46 36.02 8.02 -38.37
C VAL A 46 35.00 8.70 -37.43
N LEU A 47 34.71 9.97 -37.67
CA LEU A 47 33.68 10.75 -36.95
C LEU A 47 32.27 10.12 -37.02
N THR A 48 31.86 9.59 -38.18
CA THR A 48 30.53 9.00 -38.36
C THR A 48 30.36 7.66 -37.66
N GLN A 49 31.40 6.81 -37.63
CA GLN A 49 31.34 5.53 -36.89
C GLN A 49 31.33 5.74 -35.37
N ILE A 50 32.13 6.69 -34.86
CA ILE A 50 32.18 6.94 -33.42
C ILE A 50 30.89 7.60 -32.91
N GLN A 51 30.19 8.40 -33.73
CA GLN A 51 28.90 8.98 -33.37
C GLN A 51 27.83 7.91 -33.06
N THR A 52 27.79 6.81 -33.81
CA THR A 52 26.82 5.73 -33.55
C THR A 52 27.13 4.99 -32.26
N TYR A 53 28.40 4.65 -32.01
CA TYR A 53 28.82 3.95 -30.79
C TYR A 53 28.59 4.79 -29.52
N LYS A 54 28.82 6.11 -29.62
CA LYS A 54 28.53 7.05 -28.54
C LYS A 54 27.04 7.06 -28.16
N GLY A 55 26.14 7.07 -29.14
CA GLY A 55 24.70 7.08 -28.92
C GLY A 55 24.18 5.83 -28.22
N TRP A 56 24.62 4.65 -28.65
CA TRP A 56 24.24 3.37 -28.04
C TRP A 56 24.77 3.25 -26.61
N THR A 57 26.00 3.68 -26.37
CA THR A 57 26.58 3.71 -25.01
C THR A 57 25.78 4.63 -24.09
N PHE A 58 25.38 5.81 -24.56
CA PHE A 58 24.54 6.74 -23.80
C PHE A 58 23.18 6.13 -23.45
N ILE A 59 22.47 5.56 -24.43
CA ILE A 59 21.14 4.95 -24.22
C ILE A 59 21.23 3.78 -23.24
N PHE A 60 22.25 2.93 -23.35
CA PHE A 60 22.41 1.79 -22.45
C PHE A 60 22.68 2.24 -21.01
N VAL A 61 23.64 3.14 -20.79
CA VAL A 61 24.00 3.64 -19.45
C VAL A 61 22.81 4.36 -18.80
N THR A 62 22.11 5.19 -19.57
CA THR A 62 20.95 5.92 -19.10
C THR A 62 19.77 5.01 -18.77
N ALA A 63 19.49 4.01 -19.61
CA ALA A 63 18.45 3.03 -19.35
C ALA A 63 18.73 2.22 -18.08
N VAL A 64 19.98 1.78 -17.86
CA VAL A 64 20.38 1.05 -16.65
C VAL A 64 20.22 1.93 -15.40
N LEU A 65 20.66 3.19 -15.46
CA LEU A 65 20.53 4.13 -14.35
C LEU A 65 19.05 4.36 -13.98
N VAL A 66 18.20 4.62 -14.97
CA VAL A 66 16.76 4.84 -14.75
C VAL A 66 16.10 3.58 -14.21
N PHE A 67 16.38 2.42 -14.80
CA PHE A 67 15.86 1.14 -14.33
C PHE A 67 16.21 0.91 -12.85
N PHE A 68 17.47 1.15 -12.46
CA PHE A 68 17.91 1.00 -11.08
C PHE A 68 17.21 1.98 -10.13
N LEU A 69 17.08 3.25 -10.49
CA LEU A 69 16.40 4.26 -9.67
C LEU A 69 14.91 3.94 -9.47
N VAL A 70 14.22 3.54 -10.54
CA VAL A 70 12.81 3.16 -10.51
C VAL A 70 12.61 1.88 -9.70
N HIS A 71 13.44 0.87 -9.91
CA HIS A 71 13.34 -0.39 -9.18
C HIS A 71 13.50 -0.20 -7.67
N ARG A 72 14.42 0.66 -7.23
CA ARG A 72 14.56 1.00 -5.80
C ARG A 72 13.29 1.63 -5.22
N LYS A 73 12.63 2.52 -5.97
CA LYS A 73 11.39 3.17 -5.52
C LYS A 73 10.21 2.21 -5.49
N LEU A 74 10.10 1.31 -6.47
CA LEU A 74 9.04 0.29 -6.49
C LEU A 74 9.14 -0.66 -5.29
N ILE A 75 10.35 -1.08 -4.91
CA ILE A 75 10.57 -1.93 -3.73
C ILE A 75 10.16 -1.20 -2.44
N GLU A 76 10.49 0.09 -2.32
CA GLU A 76 10.15 0.92 -1.16
C GLU A 76 8.62 1.05 -0.99
N ILE A 77 7.91 1.31 -2.08
CA ILE A 77 6.44 1.37 -2.11
C ILE A 77 5.82 0.04 -1.70
N GLY A 78 6.35 -1.09 -2.21
CA GLY A 78 5.87 -2.42 -1.84
C GLY A 78 5.99 -2.71 -0.35
N LYS A 79 7.10 -2.30 0.28
CA LYS A 79 7.32 -2.46 1.74
C LYS A 79 6.36 -1.61 2.57
N LEU A 80 6.16 -0.34 2.18
CA LEU A 80 5.22 0.56 2.84
C LEU A 80 3.78 0.02 2.78
N ASN A 81 3.36 -0.47 1.61
CA ASN A 81 2.03 -1.08 1.45
C ASN A 81 1.85 -2.33 2.31
N ALA A 82 2.86 -3.21 2.36
CA ALA A 82 2.81 -4.40 3.20
C ALA A 82 2.70 -4.05 4.71
N GLN A 83 3.40 -3.01 5.17
CA GLN A 83 3.31 -2.52 6.55
C GLN A 83 1.93 -1.92 6.87
N LEU A 84 1.36 -1.16 5.94
CA LEU A 84 0.01 -0.62 6.09
C LEU A 84 -1.01 -1.75 6.18
N GLN A 85 -0.91 -2.77 5.31
CA GLN A 85 -1.79 -3.94 5.36
C GLN A 85 -1.65 -4.71 6.67
N GLN A 86 -0.44 -4.92 7.19
CA GLN A 86 -0.27 -5.56 8.50
C GLN A 86 -0.93 -4.76 9.63
N ARG A 87 -0.82 -3.43 9.61
CA ARG A 87 -1.48 -2.59 10.62
C ARG A 87 -2.99 -2.71 10.53
N VAL A 88 -3.56 -2.64 9.32
CA VAL A 88 -5.00 -2.84 9.09
C VAL A 88 -5.44 -4.21 9.62
N ASN A 89 -4.76 -5.29 9.22
CA ASN A 89 -5.10 -6.65 9.67
C ASN A 89 -5.00 -6.81 11.20
N THR A 90 -4.06 -6.12 11.86
CA THR A 90 -3.93 -6.17 13.32
C THR A 90 -5.11 -5.46 14.00
N LEU A 91 -5.55 -4.32 13.46
CA LEU A 91 -6.75 -3.64 13.95
C LEU A 91 -8.04 -4.44 13.68
N GLU A 92 -8.09 -5.18 12.57
CA GLU A 92 -9.20 -6.07 12.22
C GLU A 92 -9.27 -7.34 13.09
N SER A 93 -8.19 -7.69 13.82
CA SER A 93 -8.21 -8.83 14.74
C SER A 93 -9.13 -8.61 15.97
N PHE A 94 -9.54 -7.36 16.23
CA PHE A 94 -10.51 -7.04 17.25
C PHE A 94 -11.91 -6.98 16.64
N LEU A 95 -12.81 -7.84 17.10
CA LEU A 95 -14.21 -7.77 16.69
C LEU A 95 -14.83 -6.45 17.18
N PRO A 96 -15.24 -5.54 16.28
CA PRO A 96 -15.89 -4.29 16.67
C PRO A 96 -17.27 -4.59 17.27
N ILE A 97 -17.40 -4.43 18.58
CA ILE A 97 -18.67 -4.61 19.30
C ILE A 97 -19.29 -3.28 19.72
N CYS A 98 -20.62 -3.20 19.74
CA CYS A 98 -21.32 -2.05 20.31
C CYS A 98 -21.13 -2.05 21.83
N ALA A 99 -20.65 -0.94 22.39
CA ALA A 99 -20.42 -0.83 23.82
C ALA A 99 -21.70 -1.03 24.66
N ASN A 100 -22.85 -0.63 24.12
CA ASN A 100 -24.16 -0.69 24.78
C ASN A 100 -24.86 -2.05 24.61
N CYS A 101 -25.16 -2.45 23.36
CA CYS A 101 -25.98 -3.64 23.09
C CYS A 101 -25.19 -4.90 22.72
N LYS A 102 -23.85 -4.84 22.68
CA LYS A 102 -22.93 -5.97 22.40
C LYS A 102 -23.08 -6.65 21.03
N LYS A 103 -23.86 -6.08 20.12
CA LYS A 103 -23.90 -6.48 18.70
C LYS A 103 -22.52 -6.33 18.05
N ILE A 104 -22.22 -7.19 17.08
CA ILE A 104 -20.98 -7.17 16.30
C ILE A 104 -21.24 -6.41 14.99
N ARG A 105 -20.33 -5.51 14.61
CA ARG A 105 -20.38 -4.85 13.30
C ARG A 105 -19.84 -5.77 12.22
N LYS A 106 -20.56 -5.92 11.12
CA LYS A 106 -20.12 -6.67 9.94
C LYS A 106 -18.82 -6.04 9.38
N PRO A 107 -17.88 -6.84 8.85
CA PRO A 107 -16.69 -6.31 8.19
C PRO A 107 -17.10 -5.50 6.94
N ASP A 108 -16.32 -4.47 6.63
CA ASP A 108 -16.50 -3.63 5.43
C ASP A 108 -17.85 -2.92 5.28
N SER A 109 -18.61 -2.76 6.38
CA SER A 109 -19.92 -2.11 6.39
C SER A 109 -19.89 -0.71 7.02
N ASP A 110 -20.84 0.16 6.65
CA ASP A 110 -20.87 1.54 7.17
C ASP A 110 -21.23 1.55 8.67
N PRO A 111 -20.36 2.08 9.56
CA PRO A 111 -20.63 2.11 11.00
C PRO A 111 -21.91 2.85 11.40
N LYS A 112 -22.40 3.75 10.55
CA LYS A 112 -23.60 4.56 10.80
C LYS A 112 -24.89 3.85 10.42
N ASP A 113 -24.81 2.80 9.62
CA ASP A 113 -25.99 2.03 9.22
C ASP A 113 -26.40 1.06 10.34
N MET A 114 -27.70 0.93 10.59
CA MET A 114 -28.23 -0.01 11.58
C MET A 114 -28.15 -1.46 11.10
N ASP A 115 -28.26 -1.71 9.79
CA ASP A 115 -28.19 -3.07 9.21
C ASP A 115 -26.77 -3.66 9.23
N SER A 116 -25.79 -2.79 9.46
CA SER A 116 -24.38 -3.16 9.67
C SER A 116 -24.12 -3.89 10.98
N TRP A 117 -25.10 -3.96 11.89
CA TRP A 117 -24.93 -4.52 13.24
C TRP A 117 -25.74 -5.80 13.42
N ASP A 118 -25.04 -6.89 13.70
CA ASP A 118 -25.64 -8.21 13.88
C ASP A 118 -25.51 -8.72 15.32
N HIS A 119 -26.35 -9.70 15.68
CA HIS A 119 -26.20 -10.43 16.93
C HIS A 119 -24.93 -11.30 16.88
N MET A 120 -24.29 -11.46 18.04
CA MET A 120 -23.02 -12.17 18.16
C MET A 120 -23.14 -13.62 17.68
N GLU A 121 -24.23 -14.29 18.09
CA GLU A 121 -24.53 -15.67 17.79
C GLU A 121 -24.73 -15.87 16.28
N SER A 122 -25.51 -14.99 15.65
CA SER A 122 -25.71 -14.98 14.20
C SER A 122 -24.38 -14.79 13.46
N TYR A 123 -23.61 -13.78 13.85
CA TYR A 123 -22.34 -13.44 13.22
C TYR A 123 -21.30 -14.58 13.28
N ILE A 124 -21.20 -15.26 14.43
CA ILE A 124 -20.26 -16.37 14.63
C ILE A 124 -20.74 -17.64 13.91
N SER A 125 -22.05 -17.93 13.95
CA SER A 125 -22.61 -19.12 13.29
C SER A 125 -22.49 -19.07 11.76
N GLU A 126 -22.57 -17.88 11.16
CA GLU A 126 -22.41 -17.71 9.71
C GLU A 126 -20.96 -17.91 9.23
N ARG A 127 -19.98 -17.58 10.08
CA ARG A 127 -18.55 -17.57 9.71
C ARG A 127 -17.76 -18.74 10.27
N THR A 128 -18.37 -19.55 11.12
CA THR A 128 -17.75 -20.72 11.73
C THR A 128 -18.72 -21.89 11.71
N SER A 129 -18.23 -23.12 11.86
CA SER A 129 -19.09 -24.29 12.00
C SER A 129 -19.73 -24.43 13.39
N SER A 130 -19.77 -23.34 14.18
CA SER A 130 -20.24 -23.37 15.57
C SER A 130 -21.76 -23.31 15.63
N GLN A 131 -22.35 -24.11 16.53
CA GLN A 131 -23.77 -24.05 16.86
C GLN A 131 -23.92 -23.69 18.34
N PHE A 132 -24.90 -22.85 18.66
CA PHE A 132 -25.14 -22.39 20.03
C PHE A 132 -26.30 -23.17 20.67
N SER A 133 -26.04 -23.80 21.82
CA SER A 133 -27.09 -24.33 22.70
C SER A 133 -27.39 -23.32 23.80
N HIS A 134 -28.66 -23.19 24.18
CA HIS A 134 -29.05 -22.32 25.29
C HIS A 134 -29.09 -23.12 26.60
N GLY A 135 -28.40 -22.62 27.62
CA GLY A 135 -28.40 -23.16 28.98
C GLY A 135 -28.34 -22.02 29.99
N ILE A 136 -28.78 -22.27 31.22
CA ILE A 136 -28.71 -21.30 32.32
C ILE A 136 -27.64 -21.76 33.31
N CYS A 137 -26.68 -20.89 33.63
CA CYS A 137 -25.67 -21.20 34.65
C CYS A 137 -26.30 -21.20 36.06
N PRO A 138 -25.68 -21.86 37.05
CA PRO A 138 -26.19 -21.91 38.42
C PRO A 138 -26.41 -20.52 39.04
N GLU A 139 -25.54 -19.56 38.74
CA GLU A 139 -25.64 -18.18 39.23
C GLU A 139 -26.89 -17.48 38.69
N CYS A 140 -27.05 -17.44 37.36
CA CYS A 140 -28.25 -16.85 36.74
C CYS A 140 -29.52 -17.58 37.17
N LYS A 141 -29.46 -18.89 37.41
CA LYS A 141 -30.61 -19.66 37.89
C LYS A 141 -31.02 -19.23 39.30
N GLU A 142 -30.07 -19.04 40.20
CA GLU A 142 -30.34 -18.54 41.56
C GLU A 142 -30.85 -17.11 41.53
N GLU A 143 -30.27 -16.24 40.69
CA GLU A 143 -30.72 -14.85 40.55
C GLU A 143 -32.15 -14.75 39.99
N LEU A 144 -32.48 -15.51 38.94
CA LEU A 144 -33.78 -15.44 38.27
C LEU A 144 -34.87 -16.26 38.97
N TYR A 145 -34.51 -17.38 39.61
CA TYR A 145 -35.47 -18.35 40.14
C TYR A 145 -35.23 -18.77 41.59
N GLY A 146 -34.20 -18.26 42.27
CA GLY A 146 -33.84 -18.66 43.65
C GLY A 146 -35.00 -18.48 44.64
N ASP A 147 -35.76 -17.40 44.52
CA ASP A 147 -36.95 -17.14 45.35
C ASP A 147 -38.06 -18.18 45.14
N VAL A 148 -38.23 -18.68 43.92
CA VAL A 148 -39.22 -19.71 43.57
C VAL A 148 -38.74 -21.08 44.05
N LEU A 149 -37.43 -21.35 43.95
CA LEU A 149 -36.83 -22.62 44.34
C LEU A 149 -36.68 -22.77 45.87
N ARG A 150 -36.53 -21.67 46.61
CA ARG A 150 -36.42 -21.67 48.08
C ARG A 150 -37.76 -21.71 48.82
N LYS A 151 -38.88 -21.44 48.15
CA LYS A 151 -40.23 -21.45 48.74
C LYS A 151 -40.91 -22.82 48.75
N LYS A 152 -40.17 -23.90 48.44
CA LYS A 152 -40.65 -25.28 48.40
C LYS A 152 -39.97 -26.11 49.48
#